data_AF-A0A2V6DCL0-F1
#
_entry.id   AF-A0A2V6DCL0-F1
#
_cell.length_a   1.000
_cell.length_b   1.000
_cell.length_c   1.000
_cell.angle_alpha   90.00
_cell.angle_beta   90.00
_cell.angle_gamma   90.00
#
_symmetry.space_group_name_H-M   'P 1'
#
loop_
_entity.id
_entity.type
_entity.pdbx_description
1 polymer ?
#
loop_
_entity_poly.entity_id
_entity_poly.type
_entity_poly.pdbx_seq_one_letter_code
_entity_poly.pdbx_strand_id
1 'polypeptide(L)'
;MSLITHKAGGEDGYFLLLAAPTVAKETKLAPKDVVFVVDTSGSMAGAKLQQAKKALQFCVENLNADDRFEIVRFSTEAESLFGKLSEANSEHRKQASNFIADLKPIGGTAIADALQTAFKARTEKSERPFVIIFLTDGLPTVGTRNPDEIVADVKKAGDARIFSVGIGSDVNTQLLDQIAEGTRAFSQYVLENEDLEVKVSNFYTRIKEPVLTNVRLEFGGGVRTSKLYPAQLPDLFKGDQLVLTGRYSVVAGVADPGRSGEVEAKLTGMANGREQTFTYKVKFDDSSNDYVARLWVTRRVGFLLDEIRIHGETAELRDEATDLARRYGIVTPYTAYLIVEDEDRRRVPMADRSMQSMSSDATARAEVAKAWDGFKEKKDGADAVANARSQNAFKFAEQSGASINYGAAESLRGFALNVPSAPAESDRLTQYTRQSKFVNGRAFFQNGRQWIDANAQNLSKRQRVQFNSEAYFDLLKQHPEAAPWMALGQNVLLAVDDTVYEITE
;
A
#
# COMPACT_ATOMS: atom_id res chain seq x y z
N MET A 1 -23.34 2.94 -0.69
CA MET A 1 -22.32 2.54 0.30
C MET A 1 -22.66 1.14 0.78
N SER A 2 -21.68 0.26 0.95
CA SER A 2 -21.82 -1.09 1.48
C SER A 2 -20.85 -1.27 2.64
N LEU A 3 -21.27 -1.97 3.69
CA LEU A 3 -20.44 -2.32 4.85
C LEU A 3 -20.47 -3.83 5.01
N ILE A 4 -19.29 -4.42 5.15
CA ILE A 4 -19.11 -5.85 5.41
C ILE A 4 -18.28 -5.96 6.69
N THR A 5 -18.71 -6.77 7.65
CA THR A 5 -18.02 -6.95 8.92
C THR A 5 -17.48 -8.36 9.08
N HIS A 6 -16.54 -8.54 9.99
CA HIS A 6 -16.12 -9.83 10.50
C HIS A 6 -15.79 -9.69 11.98
N LYS A 7 -16.26 -10.61 12.83
CA LYS A 7 -15.90 -10.61 14.24
C LYS A 7 -15.70 -12.02 14.76
N ALA A 8 -14.48 -12.31 15.21
CA ALA A 8 -14.17 -13.50 15.98
C ALA A 8 -14.51 -13.25 17.46
N GLY A 9 -15.12 -14.24 18.13
CA GLY A 9 -15.72 -14.07 19.45
C GLY A 9 -14.80 -13.44 20.50
N GLY A 10 -15.33 -12.49 21.27
CA GLY A 10 -14.65 -11.83 22.39
C GLY A 10 -13.70 -10.67 22.03
N GLU A 11 -13.38 -10.47 20.75
CA GLU A 11 -12.51 -9.39 20.29
C GLU A 11 -13.28 -8.26 19.58
N ASP A 12 -12.60 -7.12 19.38
CA ASP A 12 -13.04 -6.10 18.43
C ASP A 12 -13.25 -6.75 17.05
N GLY A 13 -14.19 -6.22 16.26
CA GLY A 13 -14.45 -6.69 14.90
C GLY A 13 -13.63 -5.95 13.85
N TYR A 14 -13.64 -6.46 12.62
CA TYR A 14 -13.08 -5.86 11.42
C TYR A 14 -14.21 -5.43 10.49
N PHE A 15 -14.01 -4.36 9.73
CA PHE A 15 -14.95 -3.97 8.70
C PHE A 15 -14.26 -3.56 7.40
N LEU A 16 -15.00 -3.72 6.31
CA LEU A 16 -14.73 -3.22 4.97
C LEU A 16 -15.92 -2.34 4.55
N LEU A 17 -15.63 -1.07 4.33
CA LEU A 17 -16.57 -0.08 3.81
C LEU A 17 -16.24 0.22 2.35
N LEU A 18 -17.25 0.09 1.50
CA LEU A 18 -17.20 0.44 0.08
C LEU A 18 -18.14 1.62 -0.17
N ALA A 19 -17.61 2.77 -0.54
CA ALA A 19 -18.41 3.96 -0.82
C ALA A 19 -18.06 4.59 -2.17
N ALA A 20 -19.03 4.63 -3.08
CA ALA A 20 -18.94 5.37 -4.33
C ALA A 20 -20.00 6.47 -4.30
N PRO A 21 -19.68 7.68 -3.78
CA PRO A 21 -20.65 8.77 -3.74
C PRO A 21 -21.02 9.14 -5.18
N THR A 22 -22.30 9.00 -5.52
CA THR A 22 -22.80 9.48 -6.81
C THR A 22 -23.19 10.93 -6.64
N VAL A 23 -22.35 11.85 -7.09
CA VAL A 23 -22.74 13.25 -7.23
C VAL A 23 -23.67 13.34 -8.45
N ALA A 24 -24.75 14.14 -8.36
CA ALA A 24 -25.81 14.18 -9.36
C ALA A 24 -25.28 14.30 -10.80
N LYS A 25 -25.98 13.68 -11.77
CA LYS A 25 -25.58 13.65 -13.21
C LYS A 25 -25.36 15.03 -13.85
N GLU A 26 -25.89 16.10 -13.26
CA GLU A 26 -25.85 17.47 -13.79
C GLU A 26 -24.73 18.34 -13.22
N THR A 27 -23.88 17.79 -12.34
CA THR A 27 -22.79 18.60 -11.76
C THR A 27 -21.69 18.78 -12.80
N LYS A 28 -21.55 20.01 -13.32
CA LYS A 28 -20.40 20.44 -14.12
C LYS A 28 -19.11 20.01 -13.38
N LEU A 29 -18.17 19.41 -14.11
CA LEU A 29 -16.88 19.00 -13.57
C LEU A 29 -16.21 20.18 -12.87
N ALA A 30 -15.75 19.97 -11.63
CA ALA A 30 -15.02 20.97 -10.90
C ALA A 30 -13.71 21.27 -11.66
N PRO A 31 -13.45 22.51 -12.09
CA PRO A 31 -12.16 22.84 -12.70
C PRO A 31 -11.06 22.66 -11.66
N LYS A 32 -9.91 22.16 -12.11
CA LYS A 32 -8.71 21.98 -11.27
C LYS A 32 -7.54 22.83 -11.76
N ASP A 33 -6.62 23.08 -10.84
CA ASP A 33 -5.33 23.68 -11.11
C ASP A 33 -4.26 22.56 -11.09
N VAL A 34 -3.50 22.38 -12.16
CA VAL A 34 -2.52 21.30 -12.28
C VAL A 34 -1.13 21.83 -12.63
N VAL A 35 -0.09 21.47 -11.88
CA VAL A 35 1.30 21.73 -12.27
C VAL A 35 2.00 20.43 -12.57
N PHE A 36 2.56 20.31 -13.76
CA PHE A 36 3.43 19.20 -14.13
C PHE A 36 4.88 19.60 -13.83
N VAL A 37 5.51 18.90 -12.90
CA VAL A 37 6.91 19.16 -12.51
C VAL A 37 7.74 18.00 -13.02
N VAL A 38 8.60 18.25 -14.01
CA VAL A 38 9.29 17.20 -14.75
C VAL A 38 10.80 17.37 -14.68
N ASP A 39 11.44 16.31 -14.20
CA ASP A 39 12.89 16.20 -14.13
C ASP A 39 13.48 16.07 -15.53
N THR A 40 14.50 16.89 -15.77
CA THR A 40 15.28 16.94 -17.00
C THR A 40 16.77 16.88 -16.70
N SER A 41 17.15 16.30 -15.55
CA SER A 41 18.53 16.05 -15.18
C SER A 41 19.25 15.11 -16.15
N GLY A 42 20.58 15.04 -16.06
CA GLY A 42 21.38 14.20 -16.95
C GLY A 42 21.00 12.71 -16.93
N SER A 43 20.52 12.18 -15.79
CA SER A 43 20.10 10.78 -15.62
C SER A 43 18.87 10.42 -16.46
N MET A 44 18.01 11.40 -16.76
CA MET A 44 16.82 11.22 -17.59
C MET A 44 17.15 10.96 -19.07
N ALA A 45 18.42 11.01 -19.49
CA ALA A 45 18.80 10.82 -20.88
C ALA A 45 18.29 9.50 -21.49
N GLY A 46 18.05 9.53 -22.81
CA GLY A 46 17.58 8.37 -23.55
C GLY A 46 16.10 8.08 -23.33
N ALA A 47 15.76 6.82 -23.03
CA ALA A 47 14.38 6.35 -23.00
C ALA A 47 13.52 7.01 -21.91
N LYS A 48 14.11 7.31 -20.73
CA LYS A 48 13.39 7.88 -19.58
C LYS A 48 12.74 9.22 -19.93
N LEU A 49 13.50 10.19 -20.45
CA LEU A 49 12.96 11.48 -20.89
C LEU A 49 11.98 11.35 -22.05
N GLN A 50 12.22 10.44 -23.01
CA GLN A 50 11.29 10.25 -24.13
C GLN A 50 9.93 9.75 -23.65
N GLN A 51 9.89 8.81 -22.71
CA GLN A 51 8.64 8.35 -22.13
C GLN A 51 7.98 9.45 -21.27
N ALA A 52 8.76 10.21 -20.50
CA ALA A 52 8.25 11.32 -19.70
C ALA A 52 7.61 12.42 -20.58
N LYS A 53 8.21 12.73 -21.73
CA LYS A 53 7.64 13.63 -22.74
C LYS A 53 6.29 13.13 -23.26
N LYS A 54 6.18 11.84 -23.61
CA LYS A 54 4.92 11.26 -24.08
C LYS A 54 3.83 11.28 -23.01
N ALA A 55 4.17 10.88 -21.79
CA ALA A 55 3.28 10.95 -20.64
C ALA A 55 2.78 12.38 -20.38
N LEU A 56 3.69 13.35 -20.40
CA LEU A 56 3.36 14.76 -20.21
C LEU A 56 2.47 15.31 -21.34
N GLN A 57 2.79 14.96 -22.59
CA GLN A 57 1.99 15.34 -23.76
C GLN A 57 0.57 14.79 -23.64
N PHE A 58 0.42 13.50 -23.29
CA PHE A 58 -0.89 12.90 -23.06
C PHE A 58 -1.69 13.66 -21.99
N CYS A 59 -1.06 14.00 -20.87
CA CYS A 59 -1.72 14.74 -19.80
C CYS A 59 -2.20 16.13 -20.25
N VAL A 60 -1.38 16.88 -20.99
CA VAL A 60 -1.74 18.21 -21.53
C VAL A 60 -2.90 18.11 -22.52
N GLU A 61 -2.89 17.09 -23.38
CA GLU A 61 -3.97 16.85 -24.34
C GLU A 61 -5.29 16.45 -23.67
N ASN A 62 -5.22 15.81 -22.49
CA ASN A 62 -6.38 15.31 -21.75
C ASN A 62 -6.84 16.24 -20.60
N LEU A 63 -6.31 17.45 -20.49
CA LEU A 63 -6.85 18.48 -19.59
C LEU A 63 -8.31 18.81 -19.95
N ASN A 64 -9.14 19.10 -18.95
CA ASN A 64 -10.49 19.60 -19.19
C ASN A 64 -10.45 21.06 -19.67
N ALA A 65 -11.49 21.52 -20.37
CA ALA A 65 -11.51 22.87 -20.95
C ALA A 65 -11.38 24.01 -19.91
N ASP A 66 -11.96 23.82 -18.72
CA ASP A 66 -11.98 24.83 -17.64
C ASP A 66 -10.78 24.70 -16.67
N ASP A 67 -9.90 23.72 -16.90
CA ASP A 67 -8.69 23.53 -16.08
C ASP A 67 -7.66 24.64 -16.34
N ARG A 68 -6.84 24.92 -15.33
CA ARG A 68 -5.61 25.69 -15.50
C ARG A 68 -4.41 24.80 -15.28
N PHE A 69 -3.34 25.06 -16.00
CA PHE A 69 -2.13 24.29 -15.89
C PHE A 69 -0.85 25.11 -15.99
N GLU A 70 0.24 24.51 -15.55
CA GLU A 70 1.62 24.98 -15.68
C GLU A 70 2.54 23.77 -15.90
N ILE A 71 3.68 23.99 -16.55
CA ILE A 71 4.76 23.01 -16.67
C ILE A 71 6.01 23.62 -16.08
N VAL A 72 6.61 22.95 -15.11
CA VAL A 72 7.91 23.30 -14.54
C VAL A 72 8.89 22.22 -14.94
N ARG A 73 9.84 22.54 -15.82
CA ARG A 73 11.00 21.68 -16.04
C ARG A 73 12.04 21.98 -14.99
N PHE A 74 12.70 20.97 -14.45
CA PHE A 74 13.78 21.22 -13.50
C PHE A 74 14.99 20.34 -13.74
N SER A 75 16.15 20.88 -13.40
CA SER A 75 17.41 20.16 -13.27
C SER A 75 18.30 20.88 -12.25
N THR A 76 19.38 21.55 -12.65
CA THR A 76 20.15 22.45 -11.77
C THR A 76 19.33 23.69 -11.38
N GLU A 77 18.38 24.09 -12.23
CA GLU A 77 17.45 25.19 -12.02
C GLU A 77 16.03 24.72 -12.35
N ALA A 78 15.02 25.43 -11.84
CA ALA A 78 13.62 25.22 -12.18
C ALA A 78 13.12 26.34 -13.10
N GLU A 79 12.60 25.97 -14.28
CA GLU A 79 12.05 26.90 -15.27
C GLU A 79 10.55 26.61 -15.45
N SER A 80 9.73 27.66 -15.33
CA SER A 80 8.30 27.60 -15.63
C SER A 80 8.05 27.91 -17.10
N LEU A 81 7.07 27.24 -17.69
CA LEU A 81 6.62 27.54 -19.04
C LEU A 81 5.89 28.89 -19.09
N PHE A 82 4.92 29.13 -18.20
CA PHE A 82 4.14 30.38 -18.19
C PHE A 82 4.50 31.31 -17.02
N GLY A 83 5.06 30.75 -15.94
CA GLY A 83 5.31 31.44 -14.66
C GLY A 83 4.06 31.59 -13.79
N LYS A 84 2.92 31.05 -14.21
CA LYS A 84 1.64 31.05 -13.50
C LYS A 84 0.66 30.05 -14.14
N LEU A 85 -0.33 29.63 -13.37
CA LEU A 85 -1.44 28.83 -13.87
C LEU A 85 -2.16 29.52 -15.04
N SER A 86 -2.22 28.83 -16.19
CA SER A 86 -2.79 29.34 -17.44
C SER A 86 -3.90 28.42 -17.95
N GLU A 87 -4.91 28.98 -18.64
CA GLU A 87 -6.07 28.21 -19.12
C GLU A 87 -5.67 27.11 -20.12
N ALA A 88 -6.32 25.95 -20.06
CA ALA A 88 -6.07 24.83 -20.97
C ALA A 88 -6.68 25.01 -22.39
N ASN A 89 -6.52 26.20 -22.98
CA ASN A 89 -6.97 26.53 -24.34
C ASN A 89 -5.99 26.03 -25.42
N SER A 90 -6.39 26.10 -26.70
CA SER A 90 -5.60 25.59 -27.82
C SER A 90 -4.23 26.25 -27.97
N GLU A 91 -4.12 27.54 -27.64
CA GLU A 91 -2.87 28.29 -27.74
C GLU A 91 -1.87 27.84 -26.67
N HIS A 92 -2.29 27.81 -25.39
CA HIS A 92 -1.42 27.34 -24.31
C HIS A 92 -1.06 25.86 -24.45
N ARG A 93 -1.95 25.00 -24.94
CA ARG A 93 -1.62 23.59 -25.25
C ARG A 93 -0.56 23.46 -26.33
N LYS A 94 -0.60 24.32 -27.36
CA LYS A 94 0.42 24.36 -28.42
C LYS A 94 1.77 24.83 -27.87
N GLN A 95 1.77 25.88 -27.05
CA GLN A 95 2.98 26.36 -26.37
C GLN A 95 3.59 25.28 -25.47
N ALA A 96 2.76 24.56 -24.71
CA ALA A 96 3.17 23.42 -23.91
C ALA A 96 3.75 22.29 -24.77
N SER A 97 3.12 21.93 -25.88
CA SER A 97 3.62 20.89 -26.79
C SER A 97 5.02 21.22 -27.33
N ASN A 98 5.27 22.48 -27.68
CA ASN A 98 6.59 22.94 -28.11
C ASN A 98 7.61 22.86 -26.97
N PHE A 99 7.25 23.34 -25.78
CA PHE A 99 8.11 23.27 -24.58
C PHE A 99 8.50 21.83 -24.23
N ILE A 100 7.54 20.90 -24.29
CA ILE A 100 7.76 19.46 -24.07
C ILE A 100 8.71 18.88 -25.12
N ALA A 101 8.50 19.21 -26.40
CA ALA A 101 9.35 18.76 -27.48
C ALA A 101 10.81 19.20 -27.29
N ASP A 102 11.02 20.41 -26.75
CA ASP A 102 12.32 21.03 -26.56
C ASP A 102 13.09 20.59 -25.29
N LEU A 103 12.46 19.84 -24.36
CA LEU A 103 13.15 19.39 -23.14
C LEU A 103 14.39 18.56 -23.48
N LYS A 104 15.50 18.80 -22.78
CA LYS A 104 16.76 18.10 -22.96
C LYS A 104 17.33 17.69 -21.61
N PRO A 105 17.97 16.50 -21.52
CA PRO A 105 18.58 16.05 -20.28
C PRO A 105 19.87 16.84 -20.03
N ILE A 106 19.93 17.60 -18.94
CA ILE A 106 21.08 18.43 -18.57
C ILE A 106 21.11 18.74 -17.08
N GLY A 107 22.31 18.75 -16.48
CA GLY A 107 22.51 19.28 -15.13
C GLY A 107 22.16 18.30 -14.01
N GLY A 108 22.01 18.86 -12.80
CA GLY A 108 21.67 18.13 -11.58
C GLY A 108 20.16 18.08 -11.32
N THR A 109 19.77 17.95 -10.06
CA THR A 109 18.39 17.65 -9.63
C THR A 109 18.02 18.51 -8.43
N ALA A 110 17.35 19.65 -8.67
CA ALA A 110 16.94 20.65 -7.67
C ALA A 110 15.48 20.47 -7.26
N ILE A 111 15.16 19.37 -6.54
CA ILE A 111 13.78 19.01 -6.16
C ILE A 111 13.08 20.12 -5.36
N ALA A 112 13.77 20.70 -4.37
CA ALA A 112 13.20 21.74 -3.52
C ALA A 112 12.77 22.97 -4.34
N ASP A 113 13.66 23.44 -5.22
CA ASP A 113 13.42 24.61 -6.07
C ASP A 113 12.27 24.35 -7.07
N ALA A 114 12.20 23.13 -7.60
CA ALA A 114 11.13 22.72 -8.51
C ALA A 114 9.75 22.76 -7.83
N LEU A 115 9.63 22.20 -6.63
CA LEU A 115 8.39 22.21 -5.84
C LEU A 115 8.02 23.63 -5.40
N GLN A 116 8.98 24.43 -4.95
CA GLN A 116 8.75 25.85 -4.62
C GLN A 116 8.25 26.65 -5.83
N THR A 117 8.83 26.42 -7.00
CA THR A 117 8.40 27.04 -8.26
C THR A 117 6.98 26.63 -8.61
N ALA A 118 6.65 25.34 -8.47
CA ALA A 118 5.30 24.83 -8.70
C ALA A 118 4.27 25.46 -7.76
N PHE A 119 4.58 25.63 -6.47
CA PHE A 119 3.69 26.31 -5.53
C PHE A 119 3.47 27.78 -5.89
N LYS A 120 4.53 28.48 -6.33
CA LYS A 120 4.47 29.90 -6.74
C LYS A 120 3.63 30.13 -8.00
N ALA A 121 3.45 29.12 -8.85
CA ALA A 121 2.58 29.21 -10.02
C ALA A 121 1.11 29.50 -9.65
N ARG A 122 0.71 29.17 -8.41
CA ARG A 122 -0.60 29.52 -7.85
C ARG A 122 -0.56 30.89 -7.18
N THR A 123 -0.77 31.94 -7.98
CA THR A 123 -0.68 33.34 -7.54
C THR A 123 -1.85 33.83 -6.69
N GLU A 124 -2.97 33.10 -6.71
CA GLU A 124 -4.22 33.48 -6.04
C GLU A 124 -4.79 32.30 -5.25
N LYS A 125 -5.43 32.61 -4.11
CA LYS A 125 -6.23 31.59 -3.40
C LYS A 125 -7.41 31.19 -4.26
N SER A 126 -7.65 29.89 -4.35
CA SER A 126 -8.75 29.34 -5.12
C SER A 126 -9.30 28.10 -4.42
N GLU A 127 -10.61 27.90 -4.52
CA GLU A 127 -11.29 26.69 -4.08
C GLU A 127 -11.10 25.51 -5.05
N ARG A 128 -10.43 25.75 -6.19
CA ARG A 128 -10.06 24.68 -7.14
C ARG A 128 -9.10 23.70 -6.46
N PRO A 129 -9.29 22.39 -6.63
CA PRO A 129 -8.27 21.41 -6.25
C PRO A 129 -6.93 21.77 -6.92
N PHE A 130 -5.86 21.78 -6.13
CA PHE A 130 -4.52 22.06 -6.61
C PHE A 130 -3.68 20.80 -6.61
N VAL A 131 -3.29 20.37 -7.80
CA VAL A 131 -2.63 19.09 -8.04
C VAL A 131 -1.25 19.35 -8.65
N ILE A 132 -0.24 18.68 -8.13
CA ILE A 132 1.10 18.65 -8.68
C ILE A 132 1.40 17.21 -9.07
N ILE A 133 1.81 16.98 -10.32
CA ILE A 133 2.29 15.69 -10.78
C ILE A 133 3.80 15.83 -10.94
N PHE A 134 4.54 15.16 -10.06
CA PHE A 134 5.98 15.30 -9.91
C PHE A 134 6.69 14.05 -10.47
N LEU A 135 7.44 14.20 -11.57
CA LEU A 135 8.16 13.13 -12.24
C LEU A 135 9.67 13.31 -12.03
N THR A 136 10.34 12.30 -11.50
CA THR A 136 11.81 12.31 -11.31
C THR A 136 12.41 10.91 -11.38
N ASP A 137 13.67 10.81 -11.82
CA ASP A 137 14.47 9.58 -11.81
C ASP A 137 15.67 9.64 -10.86
N GLY A 138 15.76 10.69 -10.03
CA GLY A 138 16.99 11.05 -9.33
C GLY A 138 16.84 11.45 -7.87
N LEU A 139 17.97 11.48 -7.18
CA LEU A 139 18.15 12.05 -5.85
C LEU A 139 18.31 13.57 -5.93
N PRO A 140 17.92 14.34 -4.89
CA PRO A 140 18.21 15.77 -4.87
C PRO A 140 19.73 16.02 -4.81
N THR A 141 20.28 16.66 -5.84
CA THR A 141 21.72 16.94 -5.99
C THR A 141 22.05 18.43 -6.05
N VAL A 142 21.06 19.32 -6.10
CA VAL A 142 21.24 20.77 -6.14
C VAL A 142 20.27 21.44 -5.17
N GLY A 143 20.66 22.59 -4.59
CA GLY A 143 19.87 23.30 -3.60
C GLY A 143 19.74 22.53 -2.29
N THR A 144 18.56 22.56 -1.67
CA THR A 144 18.25 21.78 -0.47
C THR A 144 18.20 20.30 -0.81
N ARG A 145 19.12 19.52 -0.22
CA ARG A 145 19.25 18.07 -0.46
C ARG A 145 18.70 17.20 0.66
N ASN A 146 18.49 17.78 1.84
CA ASN A 146 17.99 17.05 3.00
C ASN A 146 16.50 16.71 2.81
N PRO A 147 16.11 15.42 2.75
CA PRO A 147 14.72 15.01 2.57
C PRO A 147 13.76 15.63 3.60
N ASP A 148 14.16 15.69 4.87
CA ASP A 148 13.29 16.20 5.95
C ASP A 148 12.98 17.69 5.79
N GLU A 149 13.95 18.47 5.29
CA GLU A 149 13.76 19.89 4.99
C GLU A 149 12.82 20.09 3.80
N ILE A 150 12.99 19.29 2.73
CA ILE A 150 12.10 19.31 1.55
C ILE A 150 10.66 18.98 1.97
N VAL A 151 10.47 17.94 2.78
CA VAL A 151 9.15 17.52 3.27
C VAL A 151 8.54 18.60 4.18
N ALA A 152 9.33 19.23 5.04
CA ALA A 152 8.87 20.33 5.88
C ALA A 152 8.40 21.53 5.04
N ASP A 153 9.08 21.85 3.95
CA ASP A 153 8.69 22.93 3.04
C ASP A 153 7.42 22.60 2.25
N VAL A 154 7.27 21.35 1.79
CA VAL A 154 6.03 20.87 1.17
C VAL A 154 4.84 21.02 2.12
N LYS A 155 4.99 20.66 3.40
CA LYS A 155 3.93 20.79 4.41
C LYS A 155 3.50 22.25 4.65
N LYS A 156 4.42 23.22 4.47
CA LYS A 156 4.11 24.66 4.59
C LYS A 156 3.32 25.20 3.39
N ALA A 157 3.40 24.55 2.23
CA ALA A 157 2.82 25.03 0.98
C ALA A 157 1.28 24.93 0.90
N GLY A 158 0.63 24.35 1.92
CA GLY A 158 -0.82 24.36 2.07
C GLY A 158 -1.52 23.20 1.36
N ASP A 159 -2.70 23.47 0.81
CA ASP A 159 -3.67 22.45 0.37
C ASP A 159 -3.39 21.89 -1.05
N ALA A 160 -2.13 21.57 -1.35
CA ALA A 160 -1.73 20.92 -2.61
C ALA A 160 -1.77 19.39 -2.47
N ARG A 161 -2.02 18.66 -3.57
CA ARG A 161 -1.85 17.20 -3.68
C ARG A 161 -0.68 16.92 -4.59
N ILE A 162 0.36 16.25 -4.09
CA ILE A 162 1.58 15.98 -4.87
C ILE A 162 1.67 14.49 -5.18
N PHE A 163 1.39 14.14 -6.41
CA PHE A 163 1.53 12.77 -6.89
C PHE A 163 2.93 12.57 -7.44
N SER A 164 3.73 11.78 -6.73
CA SER A 164 5.12 11.51 -7.07
C SER A 164 5.22 10.30 -8.00
N VAL A 165 5.91 10.43 -9.12
CA VAL A 165 6.20 9.34 -10.05
C VAL A 165 7.72 9.17 -10.13
N GLY A 166 8.21 8.12 -9.49
CA GLY A 166 9.62 7.71 -9.56
C GLY A 166 9.88 6.86 -10.80
N ILE A 167 10.87 7.24 -11.60
CA ILE A 167 11.24 6.55 -12.84
C ILE A 167 12.56 5.81 -12.61
N GLY A 168 12.60 4.52 -12.92
CA GLY A 168 13.77 3.67 -12.71
C GLY A 168 14.03 3.37 -11.23
N SER A 169 15.29 3.09 -10.92
CA SER A 169 15.74 2.69 -9.58
C SER A 169 16.41 3.81 -8.78
N ASP A 170 16.85 4.88 -9.44
CA ASP A 170 17.80 5.84 -8.84
C ASP A 170 17.09 7.01 -8.12
N VAL A 171 15.92 6.71 -7.54
CA VAL A 171 15.05 7.66 -6.86
C VAL A 171 15.09 7.47 -5.34
N ASN A 172 14.92 8.56 -4.60
CA ASN A 172 14.74 8.49 -3.14
C ASN A 172 13.30 8.12 -2.81
N THR A 173 13.00 6.84 -2.62
CA THR A 173 11.62 6.39 -2.43
C THR A 173 11.02 6.97 -1.14
N GLN A 174 11.82 7.05 -0.07
CA GLN A 174 11.37 7.60 1.21
C GLN A 174 10.92 9.07 1.07
N LEU A 175 11.71 9.90 0.38
CA LEU A 175 11.37 11.29 0.11
C LEU A 175 10.08 11.41 -0.71
N LEU A 176 9.97 10.64 -1.81
CA LEU A 176 8.80 10.71 -2.70
C LEU A 176 7.51 10.28 -1.99
N ASP A 177 7.59 9.26 -1.15
CA ASP A 177 6.47 8.76 -0.36
C ASP A 177 6.08 9.76 0.73
N GLN A 178 7.04 10.34 1.46
CA GLN A 178 6.77 11.39 2.45
C GLN A 178 6.13 12.64 1.85
N ILE A 179 6.55 13.06 0.65
CA ILE A 179 5.95 14.18 -0.09
C ILE A 179 4.49 13.86 -0.43
N ALA A 180 4.24 12.69 -1.01
CA ALA A 180 2.91 12.33 -1.47
C ALA A 180 1.93 12.15 -0.29
N GLU A 181 2.34 11.45 0.76
CA GLU A 181 1.50 11.20 1.91
C GLU A 181 1.25 12.45 2.74
N GLY A 182 2.27 13.30 2.89
CA GLY A 182 2.13 14.61 3.52
C GLY A 182 1.10 15.51 2.84
N THR A 183 0.71 15.19 1.61
CA THR A 183 -0.22 15.96 0.77
C THR A 183 -1.49 15.18 0.39
N ARG A 184 -1.81 14.08 1.10
CA ARG A 184 -2.97 13.19 0.84
C ARG A 184 -3.00 12.59 -0.57
N ALA A 185 -1.84 12.50 -1.20
CA ALA A 185 -1.62 11.87 -2.48
C ALA A 185 -0.86 10.54 -2.28
N PHE A 186 -0.43 9.92 -3.37
CA PHE A 186 0.35 8.69 -3.35
C PHE A 186 1.47 8.74 -4.39
N SER A 187 2.44 7.86 -4.23
CA SER A 187 3.54 7.68 -5.16
C SER A 187 3.32 6.50 -6.10
N GLN A 188 3.98 6.52 -7.26
CA GLN A 188 4.06 5.40 -8.17
C GLN A 188 5.49 5.25 -8.68
N TYR A 189 5.97 4.00 -8.71
CA TYR A 189 7.32 3.69 -9.19
C TYR A 189 7.24 2.87 -10.47
N VAL A 190 7.85 3.38 -11.54
CA VAL A 190 7.85 2.77 -12.87
C VAL A 190 9.28 2.34 -13.19
N LEU A 191 9.48 1.04 -13.41
CA LEU A 191 10.79 0.50 -13.78
C LEU A 191 11.15 0.90 -15.22
N GLU A 192 12.45 0.90 -15.55
CA GLU A 192 12.91 1.33 -16.88
C GLU A 192 12.36 0.48 -18.04
N ASN A 193 12.00 -0.77 -17.76
CA ASN A 193 11.40 -1.70 -18.72
C ASN A 193 9.86 -1.66 -18.73
N GLU A 194 9.24 -0.86 -17.86
CA GLU A 194 7.80 -0.62 -17.86
C GLU A 194 7.47 0.63 -18.68
N ASP A 195 6.23 0.70 -19.16
CA ASP A 195 5.76 1.83 -19.95
C ASP A 195 5.23 2.95 -19.04
N LEU A 196 6.02 4.02 -18.91
CA LEU A 196 5.68 5.20 -18.12
C LEU A 196 4.47 5.94 -18.68
N GLU A 197 4.31 5.99 -20.00
CA GLU A 197 3.17 6.65 -20.63
C GLU A 197 1.87 5.96 -20.19
N VAL A 198 1.81 4.64 -20.25
CA VAL A 198 0.64 3.86 -19.81
C VAL A 198 0.36 4.08 -18.32
N LYS A 199 1.39 4.05 -17.46
CA LYS A 199 1.22 4.20 -16.00
C LYS A 199 0.70 5.60 -15.64
N VAL A 200 1.36 6.65 -16.15
CA VAL A 200 0.99 8.05 -15.87
C VAL A 200 -0.34 8.40 -16.51
N SER A 201 -0.66 7.91 -17.71
CA SER A 201 -1.94 8.17 -18.37
C SER A 201 -3.12 7.53 -17.63
N ASN A 202 -2.97 6.28 -17.19
CA ASN A 202 -3.97 5.59 -16.36
C ASN A 202 -4.16 6.31 -15.02
N PHE A 203 -3.05 6.75 -14.42
CA PHE A 203 -3.07 7.53 -13.19
C PHE A 203 -3.80 8.87 -13.38
N TYR A 204 -3.43 9.66 -14.40
CA TYR A 204 -4.04 10.94 -14.72
C TYR A 204 -5.53 10.81 -15.00
N THR A 205 -5.92 9.76 -15.74
CA THR A 205 -7.32 9.47 -16.07
C THR A 205 -8.17 9.20 -14.84
N ARG A 206 -7.59 8.66 -13.76
CA ARG A 206 -8.28 8.50 -12.48
C ARG A 206 -8.43 9.83 -11.76
N ILE A 207 -7.40 10.67 -11.73
CA ILE A 207 -7.41 11.92 -10.96
C ILE A 207 -7.96 13.14 -11.71
N LYS A 208 -8.31 13.02 -12.99
CA LYS A 208 -8.73 14.17 -13.81
C LYS A 208 -10.10 14.75 -13.46
N GLU A 209 -10.97 13.99 -12.80
CA GLU A 209 -12.35 14.37 -12.52
C GLU A 209 -12.66 14.25 -11.00
N PRO A 210 -12.23 15.21 -10.16
CA PRO A 210 -12.50 15.18 -8.72
C PRO A 210 -14.00 15.35 -8.44
N VAL A 211 -14.52 14.48 -7.58
CA VAL A 211 -15.94 14.39 -7.23
C VAL A 211 -16.17 14.89 -5.81
N LEU A 212 -15.31 14.50 -4.87
CA LEU A 212 -15.40 14.92 -3.46
C LEU A 212 -13.98 15.03 -2.89
N THR A 213 -13.57 16.22 -2.45
CA THR A 213 -12.26 16.44 -1.82
C THR A 213 -12.40 16.64 -0.31
N ASN A 214 -11.29 16.55 0.44
CA ASN A 214 -11.28 16.75 1.90
C ASN A 214 -12.28 15.83 2.62
N VAL A 215 -12.28 14.57 2.21
CA VAL A 215 -13.26 13.57 2.63
C VAL A 215 -13.10 13.25 4.12
N ARG A 216 -14.22 13.24 4.83
CA ARG A 216 -14.37 12.87 6.23
C ARG A 216 -15.43 11.80 6.36
N LEU A 217 -15.22 10.86 7.26
CA LEU A 217 -16.18 9.80 7.56
C LEU A 217 -16.44 9.74 9.06
N GLU A 218 -17.71 9.78 9.44
CA GLU A 218 -18.15 9.68 10.83
C GLU A 218 -19.19 8.57 10.98
N PHE A 219 -19.06 7.77 12.04
CA PHE A 219 -20.05 6.76 12.41
C PHE A 219 -20.81 7.21 13.67
N GLY A 220 -22.13 7.18 13.62
CA GLY A 220 -23.01 7.44 14.75
C GLY A 220 -23.29 6.20 15.60
N GLY A 221 -24.23 6.32 16.55
CA GLY A 221 -24.89 5.16 17.17
C GLY A 221 -24.03 4.30 18.10
N GLY A 222 -22.98 4.85 18.72
CA GLY A 222 -22.19 4.14 19.75
C GLY A 222 -21.20 3.10 19.20
N VAL A 223 -20.89 3.13 17.91
CA VAL A 223 -19.80 2.35 17.32
C VAL A 223 -18.50 3.14 17.43
N ARG A 224 -17.46 2.53 17.98
CA ARG A 224 -16.09 3.07 17.97
C ARG A 224 -15.33 2.40 16.84
N THR A 225 -14.66 3.18 16.01
CA THR A 225 -13.78 2.66 14.97
C THR A 225 -12.33 3.06 15.25
N SER A 226 -11.39 2.20 14.88
CA SER A 226 -9.96 2.43 15.10
C SER A 226 -9.13 1.74 14.02
N LYS A 227 -7.84 2.08 13.93
CA LYS A 227 -6.89 1.52 12.95
C LYS A 227 -7.48 1.48 11.53
N LEU A 228 -7.90 2.65 11.04
CA LEU A 228 -8.51 2.83 9.72
C LEU A 228 -7.44 2.86 8.63
N TYR A 229 -7.70 2.17 7.50
CA TYR A 229 -6.83 2.16 6.33
C TYR A 229 -7.62 2.43 5.04
N PRO A 230 -7.22 3.45 4.24
CA PRO A 230 -6.08 4.35 4.49
C PRO A 230 -6.26 5.24 5.73
N ALA A 231 -5.15 5.61 6.37
CA ALA A 231 -5.16 6.38 7.63
C ALA A 231 -5.66 7.82 7.44
N GLN A 232 -5.36 8.40 6.27
CA GLN A 232 -5.97 9.63 5.78
C GLN A 232 -6.87 9.27 4.60
N LEU A 233 -8.11 9.77 4.62
CA LEU A 233 -9.04 9.50 3.52
C LEU A 233 -8.62 10.30 2.27
N PRO A 234 -8.55 9.65 1.11
CA PRO A 234 -8.18 10.31 -0.13
C PRO A 234 -9.33 11.19 -0.64
N ASP A 235 -9.00 12.11 -1.53
CA ASP A 235 -10.00 12.73 -2.40
C ASP A 235 -10.59 11.64 -3.33
N LEU A 236 -11.88 11.74 -3.65
CA LEU A 236 -12.59 10.79 -4.51
C LEU A 236 -12.81 11.39 -5.88
N PHE A 237 -12.44 10.63 -6.91
CA PHE A 237 -12.62 11.00 -8.31
C PHE A 237 -13.73 10.18 -8.96
N LYS A 238 -14.15 10.60 -10.15
CA LYS A 238 -15.26 9.95 -10.84
C LYS A 238 -14.87 8.53 -11.25
N GLY A 239 -15.71 7.58 -10.86
CA GLY A 239 -15.45 6.16 -11.07
C GLY A 239 -14.67 5.51 -9.92
N ASP A 240 -14.13 6.29 -8.98
CA ASP A 240 -13.51 5.73 -7.79
C ASP A 240 -14.55 5.15 -6.83
N GLN A 241 -14.12 4.10 -6.15
CA GLN A 241 -14.78 3.56 -4.98
C GLN A 241 -13.84 3.75 -3.79
N LEU A 242 -14.30 4.45 -2.74
CA LEU A 242 -13.61 4.45 -1.47
C LEU A 242 -13.66 3.05 -0.88
N VAL A 243 -12.49 2.43 -0.75
CA VAL A 243 -12.30 1.17 -0.03
C VAL A 243 -11.63 1.50 1.29
N LEU A 244 -12.37 1.44 2.39
CA LEU A 244 -11.87 1.70 3.75
C LEU A 244 -11.99 0.44 4.59
N THR A 245 -10.92 0.05 5.28
CA THR A 245 -10.93 -1.04 6.25
C THR A 245 -10.66 -0.52 7.64
N GLY A 246 -11.24 -1.11 8.68
CA GLY A 246 -10.95 -0.71 10.05
C GLY A 246 -11.30 -1.76 11.10
N ARG A 247 -10.94 -1.48 12.35
CA ARG A 247 -11.43 -2.19 13.52
C ARG A 247 -12.67 -1.48 14.06
N TYR A 248 -13.60 -2.23 14.64
CA TYR A 248 -14.76 -1.65 15.32
C TYR A 248 -15.08 -2.35 16.64
N SER A 249 -15.64 -1.59 17.59
CA SER A 249 -16.27 -2.11 18.79
C SER A 249 -17.60 -1.42 19.02
N VAL A 250 -18.57 -2.17 19.58
CA VAL A 250 -19.91 -1.66 19.87
C VAL A 250 -20.00 -1.37 21.37
N VAL A 251 -20.33 -0.14 21.73
CA VAL A 251 -20.49 0.24 23.14
C VAL A 251 -21.79 -0.37 23.68
N ALA A 252 -21.66 -1.24 24.70
CA ALA A 252 -22.79 -1.85 25.39
C ALA A 252 -23.72 -0.78 25.98
N GLY A 253 -25.02 -0.89 25.70
CA GLY A 253 -26.07 0.01 26.22
C GLY A 253 -26.38 1.26 25.38
N VAL A 254 -25.66 1.52 24.28
CA VAL A 254 -25.99 2.62 23.33
C VAL A 254 -26.72 2.09 22.08
N ALA A 255 -26.55 0.82 21.76
CA ALA A 255 -27.43 0.09 20.84
C ALA A 255 -28.63 -0.46 21.64
N ASP A 256 -29.72 0.31 21.68
CA ASP A 256 -31.00 -0.15 22.22
C ASP A 256 -31.46 -1.40 21.43
N PRO A 257 -31.74 -2.55 22.08
CA PRO A 257 -32.18 -3.78 21.40
C PRO A 257 -33.48 -3.65 20.59
N GLY A 258 -34.14 -2.48 20.61
CA GLY A 258 -35.33 -2.15 19.82
C GLY A 258 -35.11 -1.30 18.55
N ARG A 259 -33.89 -0.78 18.27
CA ARG A 259 -33.60 0.06 17.08
C ARG A 259 -32.63 -0.64 16.12
N SER A 260 -33.15 -1.48 15.22
CA SER A 260 -32.56 -2.05 13.97
C SER A 260 -31.08 -2.46 13.86
N GLY A 261 -30.21 -2.26 14.85
CA GLY A 261 -28.75 -2.47 14.74
C GLY A 261 -28.05 -1.58 13.70
N GLU A 262 -28.77 -0.65 13.06
CA GLU A 262 -28.24 0.23 12.03
C GLU A 262 -27.71 1.52 12.64
N VAL A 263 -26.51 1.92 12.23
CA VAL A 263 -25.90 3.21 12.56
C VAL A 263 -25.80 4.09 11.33
N GLU A 264 -25.88 5.41 11.53
CA GLU A 264 -25.62 6.37 10.47
C GLU A 264 -24.11 6.49 10.22
N ALA A 265 -23.70 6.32 8.97
CA ALA A 265 -22.38 6.69 8.47
C ALA A 265 -22.52 7.97 7.62
N LYS A 266 -21.84 9.04 8.03
CA LYS A 266 -21.83 10.33 7.33
C LYS A 266 -20.52 10.50 6.61
N LEU A 267 -20.56 10.49 5.28
CA LEU A 267 -19.43 10.82 4.42
C LEU A 267 -19.57 12.28 4.00
N THR A 268 -18.67 13.14 4.46
CA THR A 268 -18.68 14.58 4.18
C THR A 268 -17.45 14.95 3.35
N GLY A 269 -17.57 15.94 2.48
CA GLY A 269 -16.42 16.51 1.78
C GLY A 269 -16.83 17.71 0.92
N MET A 270 -15.89 18.27 0.18
CA MET A 270 -16.10 19.44 -0.67
C MET A 270 -16.34 19.02 -2.12
N ALA A 271 -17.44 19.50 -2.71
CA ALA A 271 -17.72 19.35 -4.13
C ALA A 271 -18.09 20.73 -4.70
N ASN A 272 -17.37 21.18 -5.73
CA ASN A 272 -17.57 22.50 -6.35
C ASN A 272 -17.56 23.66 -5.32
N GLY A 273 -16.64 23.61 -4.35
CA GLY A 273 -16.51 24.63 -3.30
C GLY A 273 -17.63 24.63 -2.24
N ARG A 274 -18.51 23.63 -2.25
CA ARG A 274 -19.57 23.47 -1.24
C ARG A 274 -19.38 22.17 -0.48
N GLU A 275 -19.62 22.20 0.82
CA GLU A 275 -19.64 20.97 1.61
C GLU A 275 -20.88 20.15 1.22
N GLN A 276 -20.65 18.86 0.96
CA GLN A 276 -21.68 17.87 0.70
C GLN A 276 -21.57 16.75 1.72
N THR A 277 -22.72 16.33 2.26
CA THR A 277 -22.81 15.22 3.20
C THR A 277 -23.71 14.13 2.62
N PHE A 278 -23.19 12.91 2.59
CA PHE A 278 -23.90 11.71 2.21
C PHE A 278 -24.10 10.85 3.46
N THR A 279 -25.35 10.68 3.87
CA THR A 279 -25.72 9.84 5.01
C THR A 279 -26.17 8.48 4.52
N TYR A 280 -25.59 7.43 5.09
CA TYR A 280 -25.93 6.04 4.81
C TYR A 280 -26.28 5.33 6.10
N LYS A 281 -27.22 4.38 6.03
CA LYS A 281 -27.45 3.44 7.12
C LYS A 281 -26.59 2.21 6.90
N VAL A 282 -25.78 1.86 7.89
CA VAL A 282 -24.88 0.69 7.84
C VAL A 282 -25.06 -0.15 9.10
N LYS A 283 -24.77 -1.44 9.00
CA LYS A 283 -25.01 -2.40 10.09
C LYS A 283 -23.72 -3.12 10.45
N PHE A 284 -23.36 -3.08 11.73
CA PHE A 284 -22.19 -3.79 12.25
C PHE A 284 -22.64 -5.10 12.88
N ASP A 285 -22.61 -6.17 12.09
CA ASP A 285 -23.06 -7.50 12.53
C ASP A 285 -21.90 -8.40 12.95
N ASP A 286 -22.18 -9.33 13.86
CA ASP A 286 -21.29 -10.42 14.20
C ASP A 286 -21.38 -11.47 13.08
N SER A 287 -20.62 -11.24 11.99
CA SER A 287 -20.64 -12.08 10.79
C SER A 287 -19.29 -12.78 10.54
N SER A 288 -19.32 -13.90 9.82
CA SER A 288 -18.16 -14.73 9.49
C SER A 288 -17.64 -14.39 8.08
N ASN A 289 -17.07 -13.19 7.92
CA ASN A 289 -16.40 -12.79 6.66
C ASN A 289 -14.87 -12.72 6.83
N ASP A 290 -14.20 -13.86 7.00
CA ASP A 290 -12.77 -13.93 7.35
C ASP A 290 -11.85 -13.17 6.37
N TYR A 291 -12.27 -13.02 5.10
CA TYR A 291 -11.53 -12.24 4.11
C TYR A 291 -11.44 -10.75 4.47
N VAL A 292 -12.39 -10.20 5.22
CA VAL A 292 -12.36 -8.80 5.71
C VAL A 292 -11.23 -8.63 6.71
N ALA A 293 -11.05 -9.58 7.63
CA ALA A 293 -9.92 -9.57 8.55
C ALA A 293 -8.61 -9.64 7.78
N ARG A 294 -8.48 -10.59 6.83
CA ARG A 294 -7.27 -10.71 6.01
C ARG A 294 -6.95 -9.45 5.20
N LEU A 295 -7.95 -8.78 4.64
CA LEU A 295 -7.77 -7.53 3.90
C LEU A 295 -7.29 -6.40 4.81
N TRP A 296 -7.93 -6.25 5.97
CA TRP A 296 -7.50 -5.28 6.97
C TRP A 296 -6.07 -5.55 7.43
N VAL A 297 -5.72 -6.81 7.71
CA VAL A 297 -4.35 -7.18 8.14
C VAL A 297 -3.34 -6.90 7.04
N THR A 298 -3.67 -7.20 5.79
CA THR A 298 -2.80 -6.88 4.64
C THR A 298 -2.49 -5.38 4.60
N ARG A 299 -3.50 -4.52 4.77
CA ARG A 299 -3.33 -3.06 4.81
C ARG A 299 -2.58 -2.58 6.06
N ARG A 300 -2.86 -3.14 7.23
CA ARG A 300 -2.14 -2.83 8.48
C ARG A 300 -0.66 -3.17 8.36
N VAL A 301 -0.33 -4.35 7.84
CA VAL A 301 1.06 -4.75 7.58
C VAL A 301 1.71 -3.78 6.60
N GLY A 302 1.06 -3.47 5.48
CA GLY A 302 1.57 -2.45 4.54
C GLY A 302 1.86 -1.10 5.22
N PHE A 303 0.93 -0.61 6.05
CA PHE A 303 1.11 0.61 6.83
C PHE A 303 2.27 0.52 7.83
N LEU A 304 2.38 -0.57 8.60
CA LEU A 304 3.44 -0.74 9.60
C LEU A 304 4.83 -0.79 8.95
N LEU A 305 4.95 -1.50 7.83
CA LEU A 305 6.20 -1.60 7.07
C LEU A 305 6.64 -0.23 6.53
N ASP A 306 5.66 0.57 6.13
CA ASP A 306 5.88 1.91 5.63
C ASP A 306 6.29 2.88 6.74
N GLU A 307 5.61 2.84 7.90
CA GLU A 307 6.01 3.60 9.10
C GLU A 307 7.45 3.26 9.52
N ILE A 308 7.84 1.98 9.52
CA ILE A 308 9.21 1.57 9.85
C ILE A 308 10.21 2.15 8.86
N ARG A 309 9.90 2.11 7.56
CA ARG A 309 10.77 2.65 6.52
C ARG A 309 10.90 4.16 6.60
N ILE A 310 9.81 4.86 6.89
CA ILE A 310 9.75 6.33 6.88
C ILE A 310 10.28 6.92 8.19
N HIS A 311 9.94 6.33 9.34
CA HIS A 311 10.18 6.90 10.66
C HIS A 311 11.18 6.10 11.50
N GLY A 312 11.61 4.94 11.03
CA GLY A 312 12.54 4.04 11.72
C GLY A 312 11.82 2.92 12.47
N GLU A 313 12.58 1.85 12.73
CA GLU A 313 12.05 0.67 13.40
C GLU A 313 11.95 0.87 14.92
N THR A 314 10.80 0.48 15.49
CA THR A 314 10.65 0.26 16.92
C THR A 314 10.28 -1.20 17.18
N ALA A 315 10.55 -1.68 18.40
CA ALA A 315 10.19 -3.05 18.78
C ALA A 315 8.69 -3.31 18.62
N GLU A 316 7.84 -2.33 18.96
CA GLU A 316 6.38 -2.43 18.82
C GLU A 316 5.94 -2.60 17.36
N LEU A 317 6.44 -1.74 16.46
CA LEU A 317 6.08 -1.81 15.04
C LEU A 317 6.54 -3.12 14.41
N ARG A 318 7.79 -3.52 14.69
CA ARG A 318 8.37 -4.76 14.17
C ARG A 318 7.61 -5.99 14.67
N ASP A 319 7.34 -6.05 15.97
CA ASP A 319 6.71 -7.23 16.57
C ASP A 319 5.23 -7.34 16.12
N GLU A 320 4.48 -6.22 16.01
CA GLU A 320 3.11 -6.23 15.44
C GLU A 320 3.11 -6.65 13.96
N ALA A 321 4.01 -6.09 13.14
CA ALA A 321 4.09 -6.42 11.72
C ALA A 321 4.43 -7.90 11.50
N THR A 322 5.39 -8.42 12.27
CA THR A 322 5.83 -9.83 12.19
C THR A 322 4.72 -10.79 12.61
N ASP A 323 4.05 -10.50 13.72
CA ASP A 323 2.99 -11.35 14.23
C ASP A 323 1.77 -11.38 13.30
N LEU A 324 1.32 -10.21 12.82
CA LEU A 324 0.22 -10.13 11.86
C LEU A 324 0.53 -10.83 10.54
N ALA A 325 1.73 -10.59 10.00
CA ALA A 325 2.13 -11.18 8.73
C ALA A 325 2.29 -12.69 8.84
N ARG A 326 2.81 -13.21 9.97
CA ARG A 326 2.84 -14.66 10.26
C ARG A 326 1.42 -15.24 10.35
N ARG A 327 0.55 -14.69 11.22
CA ARG A 327 -0.80 -15.23 11.45
C ARG A 327 -1.65 -15.29 10.18
N TYR A 328 -1.47 -14.33 9.27
CA TYR A 328 -2.25 -14.22 8.04
C TYR A 328 -1.51 -14.66 6.77
N GLY A 329 -0.29 -15.20 6.91
CA GLY A 329 0.50 -15.72 5.80
C GLY A 329 0.81 -14.65 4.75
N ILE A 330 1.11 -13.43 5.19
CA ILE A 330 1.49 -12.32 4.33
C ILE A 330 2.99 -12.38 4.17
N VAL A 331 3.45 -12.66 2.96
CA VAL A 331 4.89 -12.68 2.68
C VAL A 331 5.39 -11.25 2.54
N THR A 332 6.22 -10.85 3.48
CA THR A 332 6.94 -9.58 3.51
C THR A 332 8.43 -9.83 3.71
N PRO A 333 9.29 -8.82 3.53
CA PRO A 333 10.68 -8.90 3.96
C PRO A 333 10.82 -9.29 5.44
N TYR A 334 9.87 -8.85 6.27
CA TYR A 334 9.78 -9.18 7.69
C TYR A 334 9.45 -10.66 7.88
N THR A 335 8.55 -11.28 7.10
CA THR A 335 8.22 -12.70 7.35
C THR A 335 9.25 -13.69 6.83
N ALA A 336 9.95 -13.36 5.75
CA ALA A 336 11.02 -14.24 5.25
C ALA A 336 12.16 -14.31 6.28
N TYR A 337 12.52 -13.19 6.89
CA TYR A 337 13.63 -13.12 7.86
C TYR A 337 13.18 -13.26 9.32
N LEU A 338 12.26 -12.41 9.77
CA LEU A 338 11.91 -12.26 11.18
C LEU A 338 11.04 -13.37 11.73
N ILE A 339 10.31 -14.15 10.92
CA ILE A 339 9.65 -15.35 11.46
C ILE A 339 10.71 -16.31 12.01
N VAL A 340 11.80 -16.51 11.27
CA VAL A 340 12.90 -17.38 11.70
C VAL A 340 13.61 -16.79 12.91
N GLU A 341 13.94 -15.49 12.89
CA GLU A 341 14.60 -14.83 14.04
C GLU A 341 13.71 -14.79 15.28
N ASP A 342 12.42 -14.49 15.14
CA ASP A 342 11.47 -14.46 16.26
C ASP A 342 11.29 -15.85 16.88
N GLU A 343 11.18 -16.89 16.06
CA GLU A 343 11.11 -18.28 16.52
C GLU A 343 12.41 -18.73 17.20
N ASP A 344 13.57 -18.32 16.67
CA ASP A 344 14.88 -18.49 17.32
C ASP A 344 14.91 -17.81 18.69
N ARG A 345 14.51 -16.53 18.75
CA ARG A 345 14.45 -15.71 19.98
C ARG A 345 13.51 -16.29 21.03
N ARG A 346 12.33 -16.75 20.62
CA ARG A 346 11.35 -17.44 21.48
C ARG A 346 11.73 -18.86 21.83
N ARG A 347 12.86 -19.38 21.30
CA ARG A 347 13.35 -20.75 21.49
C ARG A 347 12.31 -21.80 21.08
N VAL A 348 11.58 -21.54 19.99
CA VAL A 348 10.63 -22.49 19.42
C VAL A 348 11.40 -23.73 18.94
N PRO A 349 11.03 -24.95 19.39
CA PRO A 349 11.67 -26.18 18.96
C PRO A 349 11.65 -26.32 17.43
N MET A 350 12.71 -26.87 16.83
CA MET A 350 12.82 -27.00 15.36
C MET A 350 11.61 -27.71 14.73
N ALA A 351 11.00 -28.68 15.42
CA ALA A 351 9.82 -29.40 14.96
C ALA A 351 8.53 -28.57 14.93
N ASP A 352 8.50 -27.43 15.61
CA ASP A 352 7.33 -26.56 15.69
C ASP A 352 7.48 -25.27 14.85
N ARG A 353 8.66 -25.04 14.24
CA ARG A 353 8.95 -23.81 13.47
C ARG A 353 8.13 -23.71 12.19
N SER A 354 7.77 -22.49 11.80
CA SER A 354 6.94 -22.25 10.61
C SER A 354 7.73 -22.53 9.34
N MET A 355 9.01 -22.17 9.32
CA MET A 355 9.92 -22.37 8.16
C MET A 355 11.14 -23.20 8.61
N GLN A 356 10.92 -24.49 8.85
CA GLN A 356 11.95 -25.41 9.37
C GLN A 356 13.13 -25.56 8.41
N SER A 357 12.82 -25.71 7.11
CA SER A 357 13.80 -25.85 6.04
C SER A 357 14.74 -24.65 6.01
N MET A 358 14.19 -23.43 5.98
CA MET A 358 14.96 -22.19 6.05
C MET A 358 15.69 -22.01 7.39
N SER A 359 15.09 -22.39 8.51
CA SER A 359 15.73 -22.33 9.84
C SER A 359 17.00 -23.20 9.91
N SER A 360 16.98 -24.37 9.26
CA SER A 360 18.10 -25.31 9.21
C SER A 360 19.20 -24.91 8.22
N ASP A 361 18.93 -23.94 7.35
CA ASP A 361 19.74 -23.58 6.20
C ASP A 361 20.57 -22.33 6.52
N ALA A 362 21.78 -22.54 7.05
CA ALA A 362 22.66 -21.46 7.48
C ALA A 362 22.99 -20.46 6.35
N THR A 363 23.15 -20.96 5.12
CA THR A 363 23.43 -20.12 3.95
C THR A 363 22.23 -19.23 3.61
N ALA A 364 21.03 -19.81 3.52
CA ALA A 364 19.83 -19.00 3.27
C ALA A 364 19.58 -17.98 4.38
N ARG A 365 19.84 -18.30 5.65
CA ARG A 365 19.72 -17.32 6.74
C ARG A 365 20.70 -16.17 6.60
N ALA A 366 21.96 -16.45 6.25
CA ALA A 366 22.96 -15.40 6.05
C ALA A 366 22.63 -14.49 4.85
N GLU A 367 22.13 -15.07 3.76
CA GLU A 367 21.69 -14.32 2.58
C GLU A 367 20.50 -13.42 2.88
N VAL A 368 19.48 -13.94 3.56
CA VAL A 368 18.31 -13.15 3.94
C VAL A 368 18.68 -12.09 4.96
N ALA A 369 19.60 -12.36 5.91
CA ALA A 369 20.11 -11.34 6.83
C ALA A 369 20.77 -10.17 6.09
N LYS A 370 21.63 -10.48 5.12
CA LYS A 370 22.30 -9.44 4.32
C LYS A 370 21.29 -8.64 3.49
N ALA A 371 20.34 -9.32 2.88
CA ALA A 371 19.33 -8.68 2.06
C ALA A 371 18.31 -7.89 2.92
N TRP A 372 18.12 -8.31 4.16
CA TRP A 372 17.37 -7.59 5.20
C TRP A 372 18.06 -6.32 5.69
N ASP A 373 19.39 -6.33 5.86
CA ASP A 373 20.14 -5.13 6.19
C ASP A 373 20.06 -4.10 5.05
N GLY A 374 20.20 -4.56 3.81
CA GLY A 374 19.94 -3.73 2.62
C GLY A 374 18.51 -3.17 2.59
N PHE A 375 17.52 -3.98 2.96
CA PHE A 375 16.12 -3.56 3.07
C PHE A 375 15.90 -2.42 4.07
N LYS A 376 16.57 -2.44 5.23
CA LYS A 376 16.42 -1.40 6.27
C LYS A 376 17.15 -0.10 5.94
N GLU A 377 18.32 -0.19 5.32
CA GLU A 377 19.23 0.95 5.20
C GLU A 377 19.10 1.71 3.87
N LYS A 378 18.75 1.03 2.77
CA LYS A 378 18.72 1.64 1.44
C LYS A 378 17.45 2.48 1.23
N LYS A 379 17.65 3.72 0.77
CA LYS A 379 16.58 4.67 0.45
C LYS A 379 16.37 4.86 -1.06
N ASP A 380 17.29 4.32 -1.84
CA ASP A 380 17.37 4.40 -3.29
C ASP A 380 17.93 3.09 -3.87
N GLY A 381 17.92 2.99 -5.20
CA GLY A 381 18.29 1.80 -5.92
C GLY A 381 17.12 0.82 -6.08
N ALA A 382 17.40 -0.26 -6.82
CA ALA A 382 16.37 -1.22 -7.23
C ALA A 382 15.69 -1.92 -6.03
N ASP A 383 16.41 -2.07 -4.92
CA ASP A 383 15.88 -2.66 -3.68
C ASP A 383 14.87 -1.73 -3.02
N ALA A 384 15.21 -0.45 -2.87
CA ALA A 384 14.31 0.54 -2.28
C ALA A 384 13.02 0.67 -3.11
N VAL A 385 13.14 0.67 -4.45
CA VAL A 385 12.00 0.69 -5.36
C VAL A 385 11.16 -0.58 -5.27
N ALA A 386 11.78 -1.76 -5.23
CA ALA A 386 11.06 -3.03 -5.05
C ALA A 386 10.31 -3.07 -3.71
N ASN A 387 10.93 -2.56 -2.64
CA ASN A 387 10.32 -2.47 -1.31
C ASN A 387 9.14 -1.50 -1.30
N ALA A 388 9.29 -0.31 -1.88
CA ALA A 388 8.23 0.67 -2.01
C ALA A 388 7.03 0.11 -2.80
N ARG A 389 7.30 -0.61 -3.90
CA ARG A 389 6.26 -1.26 -4.71
C ARG A 389 5.54 -2.37 -3.95
N SER A 390 6.27 -3.20 -3.19
CA SER A 390 5.70 -4.24 -2.33
C SER A 390 4.79 -3.66 -1.26
N GLN A 391 5.27 -2.64 -0.54
CA GLN A 391 4.51 -1.97 0.51
C GLN A 391 3.27 -1.27 -0.04
N ASN A 392 3.38 -0.57 -1.18
CA ASN A 392 2.23 0.05 -1.85
C ASN A 392 1.16 -0.99 -2.22
N ALA A 393 1.57 -2.18 -2.67
CA ALA A 393 0.63 -3.26 -2.98
C ALA A 393 -0.18 -3.73 -1.76
N PHE A 394 0.43 -3.73 -0.57
CA PHE A 394 -0.24 -4.08 0.68
C PHE A 394 -1.08 -2.91 1.23
N LYS A 395 -0.51 -1.70 1.29
CA LYS A 395 -1.14 -0.48 1.82
C LYS A 395 -2.42 -0.11 1.05
N PHE A 396 -2.40 -0.28 -0.27
CA PHE A 396 -3.53 0.01 -1.16
C PHE A 396 -4.28 -1.24 -1.63
N ALA A 397 -4.14 -2.38 -0.94
CA ALA A 397 -4.77 -3.64 -1.35
C ALA A 397 -6.29 -3.51 -1.46
N GLU A 398 -6.86 -3.82 -2.62
CA GLU A 398 -8.32 -3.97 -2.80
C GLU A 398 -8.76 -5.42 -2.61
N GLN A 399 -7.86 -6.38 -2.89
CA GLN A 399 -8.05 -7.81 -2.68
C GLN A 399 -6.80 -8.43 -2.08
N SER A 400 -6.93 -9.12 -0.95
CA SER A 400 -5.78 -9.65 -0.20
C SER A 400 -4.92 -10.60 -1.04
N GLY A 401 -5.54 -11.58 -1.71
CA GLY A 401 -4.79 -12.63 -2.41
C GLY A 401 -3.89 -12.09 -3.52
N ALA A 402 -4.43 -11.23 -4.40
CA ALA A 402 -3.68 -10.62 -5.49
C ALA A 402 -2.58 -9.69 -4.97
N SER A 403 -2.90 -8.84 -3.99
CA SER A 403 -1.94 -7.92 -3.38
C SER A 403 -0.81 -8.63 -2.64
N ILE A 404 -1.12 -9.69 -1.88
CA ILE A 404 -0.11 -10.52 -1.20
C ILE A 404 0.84 -11.14 -2.21
N ASN A 405 0.32 -11.73 -3.29
CA ASN A 405 1.16 -12.36 -4.31
C ASN A 405 2.04 -11.34 -5.06
N TYR A 406 1.47 -10.19 -5.45
CA TYR A 406 2.23 -9.14 -6.13
C TYR A 406 3.30 -8.54 -5.21
N GLY A 407 2.95 -8.18 -3.98
CA GLY A 407 3.91 -7.63 -3.02
C GLY A 407 5.00 -8.65 -2.64
N ALA A 408 4.67 -9.94 -2.54
CA ALA A 408 5.66 -11.00 -2.38
C ALA A 408 6.63 -11.07 -3.56
N ALA A 409 6.13 -10.98 -4.80
CA ALA A 409 6.97 -10.98 -6.00
C ALA A 409 7.90 -9.76 -6.08
N GLU A 410 7.41 -8.58 -5.70
CA GLU A 410 8.24 -7.37 -5.61
C GLU A 410 9.28 -7.49 -4.48
N SER A 411 8.90 -8.01 -3.31
CA SER A 411 9.84 -8.26 -2.20
C SER A 411 10.95 -9.22 -2.61
N LEU A 412 10.60 -10.32 -3.29
CA LEU A 412 11.56 -11.28 -3.81
C LEU A 412 12.49 -10.66 -4.86
N ARG A 413 11.98 -9.74 -5.70
CA ARG A 413 12.82 -9.02 -6.66
C ARG A 413 13.90 -8.21 -5.93
N GLY A 414 13.53 -7.47 -4.89
CA GLY A 414 14.51 -6.73 -4.07
C GLY A 414 15.53 -7.65 -3.37
N PHE A 415 15.09 -8.81 -2.89
CA PHE A 415 16.00 -9.79 -2.29
C PHE A 415 16.95 -10.44 -3.31
N ALA A 416 16.44 -10.85 -4.47
CA ALA A 416 17.21 -11.50 -5.54
C ALA A 416 18.36 -10.63 -6.07
N LEU A 417 18.23 -9.30 -5.98
CA LEU A 417 19.27 -8.35 -6.39
C LEU A 417 20.43 -8.24 -5.38
N ASN A 418 20.23 -8.64 -4.12
CA ASN A 418 21.26 -8.61 -3.07
C ASN A 418 21.99 -9.94 -2.84
N VAL A 419 21.46 -11.05 -3.37
CA VAL A 419 22.13 -12.36 -3.34
C VAL A 419 23.11 -12.44 -4.52
N PRO A 420 24.41 -12.69 -4.31
CA PRO A 420 25.40 -12.75 -5.40
C PRO A 420 25.18 -13.97 -6.30
N SER A 421 24.22 -13.88 -7.22
CA SER A 421 24.06 -14.66 -8.44
C SER A 421 24.58 -16.11 -8.45
N ALA A 422 23.74 -17.05 -7.98
CA ALA A 422 23.47 -18.30 -8.68
C ALA A 422 21.93 -18.42 -8.90
N PRO A 423 21.44 -18.81 -10.09
CA PRO A 423 20.01 -19.00 -10.36
C PRO A 423 19.31 -19.89 -9.33
N ALA A 424 20.03 -20.90 -8.83
CA ALA A 424 19.56 -21.81 -7.80
C ALA A 424 19.27 -21.14 -6.44
N GLU A 425 19.98 -20.06 -6.07
CA GLU A 425 19.84 -19.39 -4.78
C GLU A 425 18.61 -18.47 -4.75
N SER A 426 18.36 -17.71 -5.82
CA SER A 426 17.14 -16.90 -5.99
C SER A 426 15.88 -17.79 -6.09
N ASP A 427 15.99 -18.94 -6.76
CA ASP A 427 14.92 -19.94 -6.82
C ASP A 427 14.62 -20.55 -5.45
N ARG A 428 15.64 -20.73 -4.60
CA ARG A 428 15.51 -21.30 -3.24
C ARG A 428 14.68 -20.40 -2.32
N LEU A 429 14.95 -19.10 -2.31
CA LEU A 429 14.17 -18.08 -1.57
C LEU A 429 12.73 -17.97 -2.06
N THR A 430 12.55 -18.06 -3.38
CA THR A 430 11.22 -18.10 -4.01
C THR A 430 10.44 -19.35 -3.65
N GLN A 431 11.11 -20.50 -3.45
CA GLN A 431 10.47 -21.73 -3.00
C GLN A 431 9.94 -21.61 -1.56
N TYR A 432 10.71 -21.04 -0.63
CA TYR A 432 10.28 -20.89 0.77
C TYR A 432 9.09 -19.93 0.92
N THR A 433 9.06 -18.84 0.16
CA THR A 433 7.94 -17.88 0.18
C THR A 433 6.65 -18.43 -0.43
N ARG A 434 6.74 -19.42 -1.34
CA ARG A 434 5.58 -20.12 -1.93
C ARG A 434 5.04 -21.26 -1.07
N GLN A 435 5.69 -21.59 0.04
CA GLN A 435 5.28 -22.66 0.95
C GLN A 435 4.18 -22.24 1.95
N SER A 436 3.55 -21.08 1.78
CA SER A 436 2.43 -20.66 2.64
C SER A 436 1.07 -20.80 1.95
N LYS A 437 0.05 -21.20 2.71
CA LYS A 437 -1.36 -21.18 2.30
C LYS A 437 -2.18 -20.51 3.38
N PHE A 438 -3.21 -19.78 2.98
CA PHE A 438 -4.21 -19.25 3.91
C PHE A 438 -5.54 -19.96 3.67
N VAL A 439 -6.03 -20.67 4.67
CA VAL A 439 -7.22 -21.51 4.58
C VAL A 439 -8.10 -21.24 5.80
N ASN A 440 -9.35 -20.88 5.54
CA ASN A 440 -10.39 -20.68 6.57
C ASN A 440 -9.89 -19.88 7.78
N GLY A 441 -9.39 -18.66 7.53
CA GLY A 441 -8.92 -17.74 8.59
C GLY A 441 -7.49 -17.96 9.09
N ARG A 442 -6.76 -18.99 8.63
CA ARG A 442 -5.45 -19.35 9.20
C ARG A 442 -4.35 -19.53 8.15
N ALA A 443 -3.13 -19.18 8.54
CA ALA A 443 -1.94 -19.44 7.75
C ALA A 443 -1.33 -20.82 8.07
N PHE A 444 -0.96 -21.53 7.02
CA PHE A 444 -0.27 -22.81 7.08
C PHE A 444 1.02 -22.72 6.28
N PHE A 445 2.10 -23.27 6.84
CA PHE A 445 3.41 -23.32 6.21
C PHE A 445 3.81 -24.76 5.90
N GLN A 446 4.28 -25.01 4.68
CA GLN A 446 4.65 -26.32 4.21
C GLN A 446 6.11 -26.61 4.56
N ASN A 447 6.33 -27.63 5.39
CA ASN A 447 7.65 -28.16 5.73
C ASN A 447 7.77 -29.59 5.21
N GLY A 448 8.35 -29.73 4.01
CA GLY A 448 8.40 -31.00 3.30
C GLY A 448 6.99 -31.51 2.94
N ARG A 449 6.57 -32.62 3.55
CA ARG A 449 5.23 -33.20 3.37
C ARG A 449 4.21 -32.74 4.43
N GLN A 450 4.65 -32.05 5.47
CA GLN A 450 3.81 -31.62 6.58
C GLN A 450 3.36 -30.16 6.39
N TRP A 451 2.09 -29.89 6.66
CA TRP A 451 1.58 -28.53 6.81
C TRP A 451 1.53 -28.15 8.28
N ILE A 452 2.05 -26.97 8.64
CA ILE A 452 2.09 -26.49 10.01
C ILE A 452 1.19 -25.26 10.15
N ASP A 453 0.19 -25.33 11.01
CA ASP A 453 -0.62 -24.18 11.42
C ASP A 453 0.27 -23.16 12.15
N ALA A 454 0.23 -21.90 11.73
CA ALA A 454 0.95 -20.80 12.36
C ALA A 454 0.67 -20.67 13.88
N ASN A 455 -0.50 -21.13 14.33
CA ASN A 455 -0.91 -21.07 15.73
C ASN A 455 -0.37 -22.24 16.58
N ALA A 456 0.14 -23.32 15.98
CA ALA A 456 0.58 -24.51 16.69
C ALA A 456 1.76 -24.27 17.66
N GLN A 457 2.55 -23.22 17.42
CA GLN A 457 3.71 -22.85 18.24
C GLN A 457 3.36 -22.33 19.63
N ASN A 458 2.16 -21.79 19.78
CA ASN A 458 1.76 -21.12 21.03
C ASN A 458 1.18 -22.10 22.06
N LEU A 459 1.04 -23.37 21.67
CA LEU A 459 0.39 -24.40 22.45
C LEU A 459 1.39 -25.51 22.75
N SER A 460 1.28 -26.12 23.94
CA SER A 460 2.17 -27.18 24.40
C SER A 460 1.52 -28.57 24.41
N LYS A 461 0.19 -28.64 24.57
CA LYS A 461 -0.54 -29.89 24.57
C LYS A 461 -0.56 -30.48 23.16
N ARG A 462 -0.22 -31.77 23.04
CA ARG A 462 -0.07 -32.48 21.76
C ARG A 462 -0.90 -33.77 21.78
N GLN A 463 -1.58 -34.06 20.68
CA GLN A 463 -2.30 -35.32 20.47
C GLN A 463 -2.03 -35.84 19.06
N ARG A 464 -1.71 -37.12 18.94
CA ARG A 464 -1.50 -37.76 17.62
C ARG A 464 -2.81 -38.34 17.10
N VAL A 465 -3.06 -38.15 15.82
CA VAL A 465 -4.24 -38.66 15.14
C VAL A 465 -3.82 -39.23 13.80
N GLN A 466 -4.10 -40.51 13.56
CA GLN A 466 -3.80 -41.12 12.28
C GLN A 466 -4.78 -40.62 11.21
N PHE A 467 -4.27 -40.24 10.03
CA PHE A 467 -5.07 -39.82 8.89
C PHE A 467 -6.08 -40.91 8.51
N ASN A 468 -7.33 -40.50 8.24
CA ASN A 468 -8.41 -41.40 7.84
C ASN A 468 -8.78 -42.49 8.89
N SER A 469 -8.37 -42.33 10.15
CA SER A 469 -8.78 -43.19 11.28
C SER A 469 -10.13 -42.77 11.88
N GLU A 470 -10.72 -43.59 12.75
CA GLU A 470 -11.93 -43.22 13.49
C GLU A 470 -11.72 -41.92 14.31
N ALA A 471 -10.56 -41.79 14.96
CA ALA A 471 -10.19 -40.58 15.72
C ALA A 471 -10.08 -39.32 14.84
N TYR A 472 -9.70 -39.47 13.57
CA TYR A 472 -9.68 -38.35 12.59
C TYR A 472 -11.10 -37.86 12.29
N PHE A 473 -12.04 -38.79 12.06
CA PHE A 473 -13.42 -38.42 11.80
C PHE A 473 -14.13 -37.92 13.06
N ASP A 474 -13.78 -38.43 14.24
CA ASP A 474 -14.33 -37.92 15.50
C ASP A 474 -13.84 -36.50 15.79
N LEU A 475 -12.58 -36.18 15.47
CA LEU A 475 -12.08 -34.81 15.55
C LEU A 475 -12.87 -33.88 14.64
N LEU A 476 -13.16 -34.28 13.40
CA LEU A 476 -13.98 -33.50 12.46
C LEU A 476 -15.44 -33.34 12.89
N LYS A 477 -16.01 -34.33 13.58
CA LYS A 477 -17.36 -34.22 14.15
C LYS A 477 -17.40 -33.22 15.32
N GLN A 478 -16.34 -33.21 16.14
CA GLN A 478 -16.21 -32.29 17.27
C GLN A 478 -15.89 -30.86 16.82
N HIS A 479 -15.07 -30.74 15.77
CA HIS A 479 -14.59 -29.47 15.22
C HIS A 479 -14.81 -29.39 13.70
N PRO A 480 -16.05 -29.19 13.22
CA PRO A 480 -16.34 -29.09 11.79
C PRO A 480 -15.57 -27.99 11.07
N GLU A 481 -15.23 -26.90 11.77
CA GLU A 481 -14.40 -25.79 11.29
C GLU A 481 -12.97 -26.21 10.90
N ALA A 482 -12.51 -27.35 11.42
CA ALA A 482 -11.19 -27.90 11.12
C ALA A 482 -11.10 -28.62 9.78
N ALA A 483 -12.23 -28.96 9.15
CA ALA A 483 -12.25 -29.72 7.91
C ALA A 483 -11.40 -29.10 6.77
N PRO A 484 -11.48 -27.79 6.49
CA PRO A 484 -10.65 -27.17 5.45
C PRO A 484 -9.15 -27.24 5.77
N TRP A 485 -8.78 -27.15 7.05
CA TRP A 485 -7.39 -27.21 7.51
C TRP A 485 -6.83 -28.62 7.37
N MET A 486 -7.59 -29.63 7.81
CA MET A 486 -7.21 -31.04 7.74
C MET A 486 -7.16 -31.57 6.30
N ALA A 487 -7.86 -30.92 5.35
CA ALA A 487 -7.82 -31.25 3.92
C ALA A 487 -6.55 -30.78 3.20
N LEU A 488 -5.65 -30.05 3.86
CA LEU A 488 -4.40 -29.57 3.27
C LEU A 488 -3.43 -30.69 2.86
N GLY A 489 -3.51 -31.84 3.52
CA GLY A 489 -2.70 -33.02 3.22
C GLY A 489 -2.86 -34.13 4.26
N GLN A 490 -2.07 -35.19 4.10
CA GLN A 490 -2.08 -36.33 5.02
C GLN A 490 -1.23 -36.09 6.28
N ASN A 491 -0.34 -35.10 6.26
CA ASN A 491 0.49 -34.72 7.39
C ASN A 491 0.22 -33.25 7.73
N VAL A 492 -0.44 -32.99 8.87
CA VAL A 492 -0.85 -31.65 9.28
C VAL A 492 -0.65 -31.49 10.79
N LEU A 493 0.07 -30.44 11.21
CA LEU A 493 0.15 -30.01 12.58
C LEU A 493 -0.88 -28.89 12.80
N LEU A 494 -1.96 -29.19 13.51
CA LEU A 494 -3.14 -28.35 13.58
C LEU A 494 -3.42 -27.89 15.01
N ALA A 495 -3.57 -26.59 15.26
CA ALA A 495 -4.03 -26.09 16.55
C ALA A 495 -5.57 -26.09 16.60
N VAL A 496 -6.19 -26.71 17.60
CA VAL A 496 -7.63 -26.56 17.86
C VAL A 496 -7.82 -26.43 19.36
N ASP A 497 -8.53 -25.37 19.77
CA ASP A 497 -8.59 -24.91 21.16
C ASP A 497 -7.17 -24.81 21.76
N ASP A 498 -6.94 -25.45 22.91
CA ASP A 498 -5.64 -25.50 23.59
C ASP A 498 -4.81 -26.74 23.23
N THR A 499 -5.15 -27.45 22.15
CA THR A 499 -4.49 -28.72 21.76
C THR A 499 -3.94 -28.64 20.34
N VAL A 500 -2.72 -29.13 20.15
CA VAL A 500 -2.14 -29.33 18.81
C VAL A 500 -2.28 -30.79 18.41
N TYR A 501 -3.00 -31.01 17.32
CA TYR A 501 -3.20 -32.31 16.71
C TYR A 501 -2.12 -32.55 15.66
N GLU A 502 -1.32 -33.59 15.86
CA GLU A 502 -0.33 -34.08 14.90
C GLU A 502 -1.00 -35.17 14.06
N ILE A 503 -1.49 -34.76 12.87
CA ILE A 503 -2.10 -35.65 11.90
C ILE A 503 -0.98 -36.24 11.05
N THR A 504 -0.89 -37.57 11.02
CA THR A 504 0.13 -38.31 10.28
C THR A 504 -0.49 -39.51 9.55
N GLU A 505 0.14 -39.96 8.47
CA GLU A 505 -0.25 -41.17 7.73
C GLU A 505 -0.25 -42.45 8.60
#